data_AF-A0A7K0YQ71-F1
#
_entry.id   AF-A0A7K0YQ71-F1
#
_cell.length_a   1.000
_cell.length_b   1.000
_cell.length_c   1.000
_cell.angle_alpha   90.00
_cell.angle_beta   90.00
_cell.angle_gamma   90.00
#
_symmetry.space_group_name_H-M   'P 1'
#
loop_
_entity.id
_entity.type
_entity.pdbx_description
1 polymer ?
#
loop_
_entity_poly.entity_id
_entity_poly.type
_entity_poly.pdbx_seq_one_letter_code
_entity_poly.pdbx_strand_id
1 'polypeptide(L)'
;MNVTVLGHGALAELLRSEVQGDTPSTVIVVGVDGAMVVDSLLDLTDEMIDVMYEQPMQQVIVNLQEAHARGSHRIVVVVPTTGMSGGAGLVAQSALAESARVLVKSAARQWGQAGITVNAVAVEPHWFDIDPDVSGPVSIAPRSLVGQVSPVGVVSWLCSQTSGDITGQTIVCDGGLWM
;
A
#
# COMPACT_ATOMS: atom_id res chain seq x y z
N MET A 1 2.77 21.75 -5.10
CA MET A 1 3.89 21.40 -4.18
C MET A 1 4.38 20.01 -4.57
N ASN A 2 5.54 19.56 -4.13
CA ASN A 2 6.11 18.30 -4.65
C ASN A 2 5.60 17.09 -3.84
N VAL A 3 5.08 16.07 -4.55
CA VAL A 3 4.77 14.76 -3.97
C VAL A 3 6.00 13.87 -4.15
N THR A 4 6.51 13.31 -3.06
CA THR A 4 7.61 12.32 -3.13
C THR A 4 7.01 10.92 -3.13
N VAL A 5 7.39 10.07 -4.07
CA VAL A 5 6.94 8.66 -4.09
C VAL A 5 8.13 7.75 -3.86
N LEU A 6 8.04 6.93 -2.82
CA LEU A 6 9.03 5.93 -2.41
C LEU A 6 8.53 4.53 -2.77
N GLY A 7 9.44 3.63 -3.13
CA GLY A 7 9.14 2.29 -3.63
C GLY A 7 9.53 2.11 -5.10
N HIS A 8 9.30 0.92 -5.65
CA HIS A 8 9.67 0.50 -7.00
C HIS A 8 8.50 -0.17 -7.74
N GLY A 9 8.74 -0.60 -8.99
CA GLY A 9 7.74 -1.25 -9.82
C GLY A 9 6.83 -0.28 -10.58
N ALA A 10 5.99 -0.84 -11.45
CA ALA A 10 5.13 -0.08 -12.37
C ALA A 10 4.17 0.86 -11.64
N LEU A 11 3.61 0.44 -10.49
CA LEU A 11 2.75 1.28 -9.67
C LEU A 11 3.49 2.52 -9.15
N ALA A 12 4.70 2.36 -8.62
CA ALA A 12 5.48 3.49 -8.11
C ALA A 12 5.88 4.44 -9.25
N GLU A 13 6.17 3.94 -10.45
CA GLU A 13 6.41 4.76 -11.64
C GLU A 13 5.20 5.57 -12.06
N LEU A 14 4.03 4.94 -12.14
CA LEU A 14 2.76 5.60 -12.43
C LEU A 14 2.47 6.72 -11.42
N LEU A 15 2.61 6.41 -10.12
CA LEU A 15 2.32 7.38 -9.07
C LEU A 15 3.33 8.55 -9.11
N ARG A 16 4.60 8.30 -9.44
CA ARG A 16 5.60 9.36 -9.65
C ARG A 16 5.24 10.29 -10.79
N SER A 17 4.70 9.74 -11.89
CA SER A 17 4.38 10.54 -13.08
C SER A 17 3.07 11.32 -12.96
N GLU A 18 2.06 10.76 -12.28
CA GLU A 18 0.70 11.27 -12.37
C GLU A 18 0.12 11.84 -11.07
N VAL A 19 0.61 11.44 -9.89
CA VAL A 19 0.05 11.97 -8.63
C VAL A 19 0.40 13.44 -8.47
N GLN A 20 -0.62 14.22 -8.13
CA GLN A 20 -0.49 15.64 -7.84
C GLN A 20 -0.91 15.91 -6.40
N GLY A 21 -0.29 16.94 -5.80
CA GLY A 21 -0.59 17.37 -4.45
C GLY A 21 -0.36 18.86 -4.25
N ASP A 22 -1.21 19.48 -3.44
CA ASP A 22 -1.06 20.88 -3.02
C ASP A 22 -0.38 21.00 -1.65
N THR A 23 -0.04 19.87 -1.02
CA THR A 23 0.52 19.77 0.32
C THR A 23 1.84 18.97 0.28
N PRO A 24 2.86 19.26 1.14
CA PRO A 24 4.06 18.43 1.23
C PRO A 24 3.68 16.99 1.58
N SER A 25 3.92 16.07 0.65
CA SER A 25 3.35 14.72 0.72
C SER A 25 4.37 13.65 0.37
N THR A 26 4.27 12.51 1.05
CA THR A 26 5.00 11.29 0.69
C THR A 26 4.02 10.14 0.43
N VAL A 27 4.21 9.46 -0.70
CA VAL A 27 3.52 8.22 -1.04
C VAL A 27 4.52 7.08 -0.92
N ILE A 28 4.15 6.00 -0.26
CA ILE A 28 4.99 4.83 -0.01
C ILE A 28 4.33 3.63 -0.64
N VAL A 29 4.88 3.12 -1.74
CA VAL A 29 4.47 1.82 -2.31
C VAL A 29 5.23 0.73 -1.58
N VAL A 30 4.51 -0.18 -0.92
CA VAL A 30 5.13 -1.28 -0.17
C VAL A 30 5.86 -2.23 -1.13
N GLY A 31 7.03 -2.74 -0.72
CA GLY A 31 7.84 -3.66 -1.52
C GLY A 31 7.28 -5.09 -1.56
N VAL A 32 6.06 -5.26 -2.04
CA VAL A 32 5.47 -6.58 -2.37
C VAL A 32 5.90 -6.95 -3.78
N ASP A 33 6.37 -8.19 -3.97
CA ASP A 33 6.77 -8.76 -5.26
C ASP A 33 5.93 -10.00 -5.58
N GLY A 34 4.80 -9.81 -6.25
CA GLY A 34 3.82 -10.87 -6.49
C GLY A 34 4.33 -12.08 -7.28
N ALA A 35 5.51 -12.01 -7.89
CA ALA A 35 6.15 -13.14 -8.54
C ALA A 35 6.76 -14.15 -7.55
N MET A 36 7.03 -13.74 -6.31
CA MET A 36 7.53 -14.62 -5.25
C MET A 36 6.37 -15.34 -4.56
N VAL A 37 6.10 -16.57 -5.00
CA VAL A 37 5.01 -17.41 -4.50
C VAL A 37 5.58 -18.66 -3.80
N VAL A 38 5.02 -19.00 -2.65
CA VAL A 38 5.41 -20.19 -1.87
C VAL A 38 4.20 -21.11 -1.70
N ASP A 39 4.18 -22.21 -2.45
CA ASP A 39 3.03 -23.14 -2.57
C ASP A 39 2.44 -23.58 -1.22
N SER A 40 3.29 -23.80 -0.22
CA SER A 40 2.89 -24.23 1.12
C SER A 40 3.54 -23.35 2.17
N LEU A 41 2.74 -22.95 3.18
CA LEU A 41 3.28 -22.30 4.38
C LEU A 41 4.36 -23.14 5.07
N LEU A 42 4.31 -24.47 4.94
CA LEU A 42 5.30 -25.37 5.53
C LEU A 42 6.69 -25.25 4.88
N ASP A 43 6.76 -24.73 3.65
CA ASP A 43 7.99 -24.58 2.89
C ASP A 43 8.59 -23.17 3.03
N LEU A 44 7.94 -22.29 3.80
CA LEU A 44 8.41 -20.94 4.03
C LEU A 44 9.63 -20.95 4.97
N THR A 45 10.81 -20.69 4.39
CA THR A 45 12.08 -20.67 5.13
C THR A 45 12.36 -19.31 5.76
N ASP A 46 13.27 -19.26 6.74
CA ASP A 46 13.74 -18.00 7.34
C ASP A 46 14.29 -17.03 6.29
N GLU A 47 15.07 -17.52 5.32
CA GLU A 47 15.61 -16.69 4.23
C GLU A 47 14.50 -16.10 3.34
N MET A 48 13.44 -16.88 3.07
CA MET A 48 12.27 -16.36 2.35
C MET A 48 11.53 -15.32 3.18
N ILE A 49 11.39 -15.51 4.49
CA ILE A 49 10.76 -14.54 5.40
C ILE A 49 11.56 -13.24 5.43
N ASP A 50 12.90 -13.33 5.50
CA ASP A 50 13.78 -12.17 5.50
C ASP A 50 13.57 -11.31 4.24
N VAL A 51 13.55 -11.95 3.07
CA VAL A 51 13.43 -11.28 1.77
C VAL A 51 12.01 -10.79 1.50
N MET A 52 10.99 -11.61 1.80
CA MET A 52 9.60 -11.33 1.42
C MET A 52 8.83 -10.51 2.47
N TYR A 53 9.30 -10.47 3.72
CA TYR A 53 8.62 -9.79 4.82
C TYR A 53 9.54 -8.84 5.59
N GLU A 54 10.63 -9.32 6.19
CA GLU A 54 11.38 -8.50 7.17
C GLU A 54 12.06 -7.29 6.52
N GLN A 55 12.83 -7.50 5.44
CA GLN A 55 13.53 -6.40 4.75
C GLN A 55 12.55 -5.39 4.16
N PRO A 56 11.48 -5.78 3.42
CA PRO A 56 10.48 -4.82 2.96
C PRO A 56 9.77 -4.09 4.11
N MET A 57 9.48 -4.76 5.22
CA MET A 57 8.82 -4.15 6.36
C MET A 57 9.73 -3.12 7.06
N GLN A 58 11.02 -3.44 7.20
CA GLN A 58 12.04 -2.48 7.66
C GLN A 58 12.06 -1.25 6.74
N GLN A 59 11.98 -1.45 5.42
CA GLN A 59 11.92 -0.34 4.46
C GLN A 59 10.65 0.51 4.61
N VAL A 60 9.49 -0.09 4.91
CA VAL A 60 8.26 0.68 5.23
C VAL A 60 8.47 1.58 6.45
N ILE A 61 9.10 1.06 7.51
CA ILE A 61 9.40 1.85 8.72
C ILE A 61 10.36 2.99 8.40
N VAL A 62 11.44 2.71 7.67
CA VAL A 62 12.41 3.74 7.25
C VAL A 62 11.73 4.81 6.39
N ASN A 63 10.90 4.42 5.42
CA ASN A 63 10.18 5.36 4.55
C ASN A 63 9.21 6.25 5.35
N LEU A 64 8.54 5.71 6.37
CA LEU A 64 7.69 6.48 7.27
C LEU A 64 8.51 7.49 8.10
N GLN A 65 9.65 7.07 8.64
CA GLN A 65 10.57 7.95 9.38
C GLN A 65 11.12 9.07 8.49
N GLU A 66 11.49 8.74 7.27
CA GLU A 66 11.98 9.67 6.27
C GLU A 66 10.90 10.68 5.84
N ALA A 67 9.68 10.21 5.58
CA ALA A 67 8.54 11.07 5.26
C ALA A 67 8.30 12.11 6.37
N HIS A 68 8.35 11.67 7.63
CA HIS A 68 8.23 12.55 8.79
C HIS A 68 9.41 13.55 8.87
N ALA A 69 10.65 13.07 8.75
CA ALA A 69 11.85 13.91 8.82
C ALA A 69 11.91 14.98 7.71
N ARG A 70 11.35 14.69 6.53
CA ARG A 70 11.23 15.63 5.41
C ARG A 70 10.13 16.68 5.59
N GLY A 71 9.31 16.58 6.64
CA GLY A 71 8.20 17.49 6.90
C GLY A 71 6.97 17.21 6.02
N SER A 72 6.69 15.94 5.71
CA SER A 72 5.44 15.58 5.02
C SER A 72 4.24 15.80 5.94
N HIS A 73 3.21 16.48 5.44
CA HIS A 73 1.93 16.67 6.14
C HIS A 73 0.90 15.62 5.72
N ARG A 74 1.06 15.02 4.54
CA ARG A 74 0.24 13.90 4.05
C ARG A 74 1.15 12.71 3.74
N ILE A 75 0.85 11.58 4.35
CA ILE A 75 1.56 10.32 4.10
C ILE A 75 0.54 9.27 3.65
N VAL A 76 0.80 8.65 2.50
CA VAL A 76 -0.07 7.63 1.91
C VAL A 76 0.73 6.35 1.73
N VAL A 77 0.30 5.25 2.33
CA VAL A 77 0.90 3.93 2.13
C VAL A 77 0.03 3.14 1.17
N VAL A 78 0.60 2.62 0.08
CA VAL A 78 -0.12 1.87 -0.94
C VAL A 78 0.19 0.39 -0.80
N VAL A 79 -0.85 -0.43 -0.65
CA VAL A 79 -0.79 -1.87 -0.40
C VAL A 79 -1.72 -2.62 -1.37
N PRO A 80 -1.50 -3.91 -1.66
CA PRO A 80 -2.48 -4.71 -2.37
C PRO A 80 -3.64 -5.10 -1.46
N THR A 81 -4.82 -5.34 -2.03
CA THR A 81 -5.98 -5.89 -1.30
C THR A 81 -5.75 -7.31 -0.79
N THR A 82 -4.79 -8.06 -1.33
CA THR A 82 -4.37 -9.37 -0.80
C THR A 82 -3.89 -9.32 0.65
N GLY A 83 -3.40 -8.16 1.13
CA GLY A 83 -3.10 -7.99 2.55
C GLY A 83 -4.33 -8.18 3.45
N MET A 84 -5.53 -7.94 2.93
CA MET A 84 -6.78 -8.06 3.67
C MET A 84 -7.42 -9.45 3.55
N SER A 85 -7.25 -10.18 2.43
CA SER A 85 -7.78 -11.56 2.27
C SER A 85 -6.82 -12.62 2.75
N GLY A 86 -5.53 -12.34 2.67
CA GLY A 86 -4.56 -13.36 2.41
C GLY A 86 -4.63 -13.89 0.97
N GLY A 87 -3.73 -14.80 0.66
CA GLY A 87 -3.75 -15.57 -0.58
C GLY A 87 -2.95 -16.86 -0.36
N ALA A 88 -3.45 -17.98 -0.89
CA ALA A 88 -2.64 -19.18 -0.97
C ALA A 88 -1.39 -18.84 -1.79
N GLY A 89 -0.20 -19.28 -1.36
CA GLY A 89 1.04 -18.87 -2.02
C GLY A 89 1.65 -17.55 -1.56
N LEU A 90 0.89 -16.68 -0.87
CA LEU A 90 1.28 -15.28 -0.60
C LEU A 90 1.38 -14.95 0.89
N VAL A 91 1.69 -15.93 1.75
CA VAL A 91 1.62 -15.75 3.21
C VAL A 91 2.49 -14.60 3.71
N ALA A 92 3.78 -14.60 3.37
CA ALA A 92 4.71 -13.54 3.80
C ALA A 92 4.32 -12.16 3.25
N GLN A 93 3.87 -12.11 1.99
CA GLN A 93 3.51 -10.85 1.33
C GLN A 93 2.19 -10.27 1.82
N SER A 94 1.20 -11.13 2.09
CA SER A 94 -0.06 -10.72 2.69
C SER A 94 0.19 -10.18 4.10
N ALA A 95 1.05 -10.85 4.87
CA ALA A 95 1.47 -10.36 6.19
C ALA A 95 2.18 -8.99 6.09
N LEU A 96 3.09 -8.81 5.12
CA LEU A 96 3.77 -7.53 4.89
C LEU A 96 2.77 -6.40 4.62
N ALA A 97 1.84 -6.62 3.69
CA ALA A 97 0.84 -5.64 3.31
C ALA A 97 -0.08 -5.26 4.49
N GLU A 98 -0.53 -6.25 5.27
CA GLU A 98 -1.36 -6.00 6.45
C GLU A 98 -0.58 -5.29 7.56
N SER A 99 0.67 -5.69 7.83
CA SER A 99 1.54 -5.03 8.80
C SER A 99 1.77 -3.56 8.45
N ALA A 100 2.06 -3.25 7.19
CA ALA A 100 2.19 -1.87 6.71
C ALA A 100 0.89 -1.08 6.89
N ARG A 101 -0.26 -1.69 6.59
CA ARG A 101 -1.60 -1.08 6.77
C ARG A 101 -1.95 -0.84 8.24
N VAL A 102 -1.48 -1.68 9.15
CA VAL A 102 -1.64 -1.47 10.60
C VAL A 102 -0.72 -0.34 11.08
N LEU A 103 0.52 -0.26 10.59
CA LEU A 103 1.43 0.84 10.95
C LEU A 103 0.87 2.22 10.62
N VAL A 104 0.12 2.35 9.54
CA VAL A 104 -0.60 3.60 9.20
C VAL A 104 -1.43 4.12 10.37
N LYS A 105 -2.17 3.24 11.07
CA LYS A 105 -3.01 3.62 12.22
C LYS A 105 -2.17 4.08 13.41
N SER A 106 -1.07 3.39 13.67
CA SER A 106 -0.13 3.76 14.75
C SER A 106 0.52 5.11 14.47
N ALA A 107 1.05 5.33 13.27
CA ALA A 107 1.66 6.58 12.85
C ALA A 107 0.65 7.74 12.86
N ALA A 108 -0.57 7.53 12.35
CA ALA A 108 -1.65 8.51 12.41
C ALA A 108 -1.97 8.96 13.83
N ARG A 109 -2.07 8.02 14.78
CA ARG A 109 -2.30 8.32 16.20
C ARG A 109 -1.14 9.12 16.82
N GLN A 110 0.09 8.81 16.42
CA GLN A 110 1.28 9.45 16.96
C GLN A 110 1.49 10.86 16.41
N TRP A 111 1.19 11.10 15.13
CA TRP A 111 1.53 12.35 14.43
C TRP A 111 0.35 13.29 14.19
N GLY A 112 -0.88 12.88 14.51
CA GLY A 112 -2.06 13.71 14.33
C GLY A 112 -2.00 15.06 15.07
N GLN A 113 -1.41 15.13 16.26
CA GLN A 113 -1.22 16.40 16.99
C GLN A 113 -0.29 17.39 16.28
N ALA A 114 0.59 16.89 15.39
CA ALA A 114 1.44 17.72 14.54
C ALA A 114 0.76 18.13 13.22
N GLY A 115 -0.52 17.80 13.02
CA GLY A 115 -1.25 18.08 11.78
C GLY A 115 -0.90 17.16 10.61
N ILE A 116 -0.20 16.05 10.88
CA ILE A 116 0.20 15.06 9.87
C ILE A 116 -0.89 13.98 9.78
N THR A 117 -1.37 13.72 8.57
CA THR A 117 -2.27 12.60 8.30
C THR A 117 -1.51 11.44 7.69
N VAL A 118 -1.81 10.22 8.13
CA VAL A 118 -1.25 8.99 7.56
C VAL A 118 -2.41 8.07 7.17
N ASN A 119 -2.50 7.69 5.89
CA ASN A 119 -3.58 6.84 5.39
C ASN A 119 -3.02 5.72 4.51
N ALA A 120 -3.84 4.69 4.28
CA ALA A 120 -3.55 3.62 3.34
C ALA A 120 -4.48 3.68 2.13
N VAL A 121 -3.97 3.33 0.95
CA VAL A 121 -4.76 2.99 -0.23
C VAL A 121 -4.52 1.53 -0.57
N ALA A 122 -5.58 0.73 -0.55
CA ALA A 122 -5.52 -0.66 -0.98
C ALA A 122 -5.94 -0.75 -2.45
N VAL A 123 -5.13 -1.37 -3.31
CA VAL A 123 -5.35 -1.43 -4.76
C VAL A 123 -5.43 -2.87 -5.27
N GLU A 124 -5.86 -3.05 -6.53
CA GLU A 124 -5.91 -4.37 -7.17
C GLU A 124 -4.54 -5.09 -7.09
N PRO A 125 -4.51 -6.42 -6.85
CA PRO A 125 -3.26 -7.18 -6.68
C PRO A 125 -2.32 -7.08 -7.88
N HIS A 126 -2.87 -6.92 -9.09
CA HIS A 126 -2.09 -6.82 -10.32
C HIS A 126 -1.10 -5.63 -10.30
N TRP A 127 -1.33 -4.60 -9.49
CA TRP A 127 -0.40 -3.46 -9.39
C TRP A 127 0.91 -3.84 -8.69
N PHE A 128 0.96 -4.99 -8.05
CA PHE A 128 2.12 -5.59 -7.39
C PHE A 128 2.57 -6.88 -8.08
N ASP A 129 2.24 -7.06 -9.36
CA ASP A 129 2.56 -8.24 -10.16
C ASP A 129 2.01 -9.56 -9.57
N ILE A 130 0.99 -9.47 -8.72
CA ILE A 130 0.31 -10.65 -8.17
C ILE A 130 -0.66 -11.18 -9.21
N ASP A 131 -0.45 -12.43 -9.61
CA ASP A 131 -1.35 -13.14 -10.51
C ASP A 131 -2.73 -13.37 -9.85
N PRO A 132 -3.84 -12.95 -10.49
CA PRO A 132 -5.20 -13.28 -10.04
C PRO A 132 -5.43 -14.78 -9.82
N ASP A 133 -4.78 -15.64 -10.61
CA ASP A 133 -4.91 -17.09 -10.50
C ASP A 133 -4.20 -17.64 -9.24
N VAL A 134 -3.15 -16.96 -8.77
CA VAL A 134 -2.44 -17.31 -7.52
C VAL A 134 -3.17 -16.77 -6.30
N SER A 135 -3.53 -15.49 -6.32
CA SER A 135 -4.23 -14.85 -5.19
C SER A 135 -5.62 -15.43 -4.94
N GLY A 136 -6.24 -16.01 -5.97
CA GLY A 136 -7.58 -16.55 -5.91
C GLY A 136 -8.64 -15.46 -5.80
N PRO A 137 -9.93 -15.84 -5.64
CA PRO A 137 -10.99 -14.87 -5.51
C PRO A 137 -10.85 -14.10 -4.20
N VAL A 138 -10.58 -12.79 -4.30
CA VAL A 138 -10.64 -11.88 -3.14
C VAL A 138 -12.07 -11.52 -2.74
N SER A 139 -13.06 -11.86 -3.58
CA SER A 139 -14.50 -11.79 -3.28
C SER A 139 -15.27 -12.94 -3.92
N ILE A 140 -16.41 -13.31 -3.31
CA ILE A 140 -17.39 -14.23 -3.88
C ILE A 140 -18.27 -13.58 -4.96
N ALA A 141 -18.36 -12.24 -4.97
CA ALA A 141 -19.14 -11.48 -5.93
C ALA A 141 -18.27 -11.03 -7.11
N PRO A 142 -18.83 -10.87 -8.32
CA PRO A 142 -18.10 -10.28 -9.43
C PRO A 142 -17.70 -8.83 -9.12
N ARG A 143 -16.56 -8.40 -9.67
CA ARG A 143 -16.11 -6.99 -9.60
C ARG A 143 -17.21 -6.03 -10.08
N SER A 144 -17.34 -4.89 -9.40
CA SER A 144 -18.42 -3.94 -9.67
C SER A 144 -18.15 -3.01 -10.86
N LEU A 145 -16.98 -2.38 -10.91
CA LEU A 145 -16.59 -1.53 -12.04
C LEU A 145 -15.91 -2.36 -13.12
N VAL A 146 -16.12 -2.02 -14.40
CA VAL A 146 -15.45 -2.67 -15.54
C VAL A 146 -14.27 -1.80 -16.01
N GLY A 147 -13.17 -2.44 -16.41
CA GLY A 147 -11.98 -1.77 -16.95
C GLY A 147 -10.87 -1.51 -15.92
N GLN A 148 -9.80 -0.83 -16.32
CA GLN A 148 -8.67 -0.57 -15.44
C GLN A 148 -9.01 0.48 -14.38
N VAL A 149 -8.72 0.17 -13.12
CA VAL A 149 -8.89 1.10 -11.99
C VAL A 149 -7.53 1.66 -11.62
N SER A 150 -7.40 2.99 -11.66
CA SER A 150 -6.15 3.69 -11.31
C SER A 150 -6.24 4.34 -9.92
N PRO A 151 -5.25 4.13 -9.04
CA PRO A 151 -5.22 4.76 -7.72
C PRO A 151 -4.78 6.23 -7.75
N VAL A 152 -4.34 6.77 -8.89
CA VAL A 152 -3.79 8.13 -9.02
C VAL A 152 -4.72 9.19 -8.43
N GLY A 153 -6.02 9.11 -8.73
CA GLY A 153 -7.01 10.10 -8.27
C GLY A 153 -7.19 10.12 -6.76
N VAL A 154 -7.35 8.94 -6.13
CA VAL A 154 -7.53 8.84 -4.67
C VAL A 154 -6.25 9.20 -3.93
N VAL A 155 -5.09 8.80 -4.44
CA VAL A 155 -3.80 9.17 -3.85
C VAL A 155 -3.59 10.68 -3.94
N SER A 156 -3.88 11.30 -5.09
CA SER A 156 -3.79 12.76 -5.25
C SER A 156 -4.71 13.51 -4.29
N TRP A 157 -5.94 13.02 -4.10
CA TRP A 157 -6.85 13.60 -3.11
C TRP A 157 -6.31 13.46 -1.67
N LEU A 158 -5.76 12.32 -1.29
CA LEU A 158 -5.14 12.14 0.03
C LEU A 158 -3.89 13.01 0.21
N CYS A 159 -3.16 13.34 -0.87
CA CYS A 159 -2.05 14.30 -0.88
C CYS A 159 -2.50 15.78 -0.95
N SER A 160 -3.81 16.06 -0.88
CA SER A 160 -4.35 17.42 -0.94
C SER A 160 -4.66 18.01 0.44
N GLN A 161 -4.94 19.31 0.49
CA GLN A 161 -5.40 19.98 1.69
C GLN A 161 -6.82 19.53 2.08
N THR A 162 -7.64 19.15 1.09
CA THR A 162 -9.05 18.79 1.28
C THR A 162 -9.25 17.46 2.03
N SER A 163 -8.21 16.62 2.14
CA SER A 163 -8.22 15.38 2.91
C SER A 163 -7.78 15.58 4.38
N GLY A 164 -7.59 16.81 4.85
CA GLY A 164 -6.94 17.11 6.13
C GLY A 164 -7.61 16.54 7.39
N ASP A 165 -8.91 16.22 7.32
CA ASP A 165 -9.68 15.60 8.41
C ASP A 165 -9.64 14.06 8.38
N ILE A 166 -8.93 13.46 7.43
CA ILE A 166 -8.88 12.01 7.20
C ILE A 166 -7.51 11.48 7.60
N THR A 167 -7.45 10.65 8.64
CA THR A 167 -6.21 9.99 9.08
C THR A 167 -6.48 8.60 9.66
N GLY A 168 -5.51 7.70 9.55
CA GLY A 168 -5.58 6.31 10.01
C GLY A 168 -6.52 5.43 9.19
N GLN A 169 -7.00 5.90 8.04
CA GLN A 169 -7.98 5.19 7.21
C GLN A 169 -7.31 4.28 6.19
N THR A 170 -8.05 3.27 5.75
CA THR A 170 -7.75 2.51 4.53
C THR A 170 -8.84 2.78 3.52
N ILE A 171 -8.48 3.23 2.33
CA ILE A 171 -9.41 3.41 1.22
C ILE A 171 -9.11 2.34 0.16
N VAL A 172 -10.09 1.50 -0.13
CA VAL A 172 -9.98 0.48 -1.17
C VAL A 172 -10.30 1.13 -2.52
N CYS A 173 -9.37 0.99 -3.47
CA CYS A 173 -9.44 1.51 -4.83
C CYS A 173 -9.13 0.39 -5.82
N ASP A 174 -10.08 -0.53 -5.96
CA ASP A 174 -9.92 -1.75 -6.74
C ASP A 174 -11.14 -2.08 -7.63
N GLY A 175 -12.04 -1.11 -7.79
CA GLY A 175 -13.27 -1.30 -8.57
C GLY A 175 -14.32 -2.19 -7.92
N GLY A 176 -14.21 -2.47 -6.61
CA GLY A 176 -15.09 -3.39 -5.90
C GLY A 176 -14.70 -4.84 -6.15
N LEU A 177 -13.40 -5.12 -6.20
CA LEU A 177 -12.87 -6.48 -6.33
C LEU A 177 -12.85 -7.19 -4.96
N TRP A 178 -12.46 -6.48 -3.90
CA TRP A 178 -12.33 -6.94 -2.51
C TRP A 178 -13.64 -7.20 -1.74
N MET A 179 -14.76 -6.65 -2.22
CA MET A 179 -15.97 -6.43 -1.40
C MET A 179 -16.83 -7.66 -1.13
#